data_AF-A0A3A6U0E9-F1
#
_entry.id   AF-A0A3A6U0E9-F1
#
_cell.length_a   1.000
_cell.length_b   1.000
_cell.length_c   1.000
_cell.angle_alpha   90.00
_cell.angle_beta   90.00
_cell.angle_gamma   90.00
#
_symmetry.space_group_name_H-M   'P 1'
#
loop_
_entity.id
_entity.type
_entity.pdbx_description
1 polymer ?
#
loop_
_entity_poly.entity_id
_entity_poly.type
_entity_poly.pdbx_seq_one_letter_code
_entity_poly.pdbx_strand_id
1 'polypeptide(L)'
;MKQGEFDPNDKEMLLRILEIRSKKEDKLRRKISQTKKQSAQLSDKKQQTIDERLEVIRYIKQLDLPTESLSQNKLTKFKIKLAKCYQDERKLAENVISIGQEIEEIEQTIKQMNREVLQLVKDQEKLKAVFDE
;
A
#
# COMPACT_ATOMS: atom_id res chain seq x y z
N MET A 1 38.89 40.71 0.81
CA MET A 1 37.88 39.77 1.33
C MET A 1 38.64 38.50 1.66
N LYS A 2 38.84 38.18 2.94
CA LYS A 2 39.61 36.98 3.33
C LYS A 2 38.73 35.76 3.12
N GLN A 3 39.15 34.88 2.22
CA GLN A 3 38.67 33.51 2.14
C GLN A 3 38.89 32.87 3.51
N GLY A 4 37.81 32.50 4.18
CA GLY A 4 37.89 31.73 5.41
C GLY A 4 38.16 30.29 5.01
N GLU A 5 39.40 29.84 5.15
CA GLU A 5 39.70 28.41 5.17
C GLU A 5 38.82 27.76 6.25
N PHE A 6 38.01 26.78 5.86
CA PHE A 6 37.26 25.97 6.82
C PHE A 6 38.22 25.41 7.87
N ASP A 7 37.90 25.61 9.15
CA ASP A 7 38.61 24.95 10.25
C ASP A 7 38.52 23.42 10.02
N PRO A 8 39.61 22.65 10.20
CA PRO A 8 39.57 21.19 10.21
C PRO A 8 38.39 20.59 10.99
N ASN A 9 37.96 21.22 12.09
CA ASN A 9 36.77 20.82 12.85
C ASN A 9 35.46 21.00 12.08
N ASP A 10 35.30 22.09 11.34
CA ASP A 10 34.11 22.35 10.53
C ASP A 10 34.01 21.34 9.38
N LYS A 11 35.16 20.99 8.78
CA LYS A 11 35.26 19.97 7.74
C LYS A 11 34.82 18.60 8.24
N GLU A 12 35.28 18.21 9.44
CA GLU A 12 34.89 16.95 10.08
C GLU A 12 33.40 16.93 10.43
N MET A 13 32.87 18.04 10.95
CA MET A 13 31.45 18.19 11.26
C MET A 13 30.57 18.04 10.02
N LEU A 14 30.95 18.67 8.90
CA LEU A 14 30.23 18.58 7.62
C LEU A 14 30.23 17.15 7.05
N LEU A 15 31.37 16.46 7.09
CA LEU A 15 31.45 15.05 6.68
C LEU A 15 30.51 14.17 7.53
N ARG A 16 30.46 14.40 8.84
CA ARG A 16 29.56 13.68 9.75
C ARG A 16 28.09 13.96 9.43
N ILE A 17 27.73 15.20 9.10
CA ILE A 17 26.37 15.56 8.67
C ILE A 17 25.99 14.84 7.37
N LEU A 18 26.89 14.81 6.38
CA LEU A 18 26.68 14.10 5.12
C LEU A 18 26.46 12.60 5.35
N GLU A 19 27.27 11.99 6.22
CA GLU A 19 27.14 10.56 6.56
C GLU A 19 25.79 10.26 7.24
N ILE A 20 25.37 11.10 8.20
CA ILE A 20 24.07 10.96 8.86
C ILE A 20 22.92 11.09 7.85
N ARG A 21 23.00 12.06 6.94
CA ARG A 21 21.97 12.27 5.90
C ARG A 21 21.92 11.12 4.91
N SER A 22 23.06 10.57 4.50
CA SER A 22 23.13 9.39 3.65
C SER A 22 22.50 8.17 4.31
N LYS A 23 22.81 7.90 5.60
CA LYS A 23 22.17 6.82 6.37
C LYS A 23 20.64 6.99 6.46
N LYS A 24 20.16 8.23 6.62
CA LYS A 24 18.72 8.55 6.66
C LYS A 24 18.06 8.28 5.30
N GLU A 25 18.70 8.69 4.22
CA GLU A 25 18.24 8.43 2.85
C GLU A 25 18.12 6.93 2.59
N ASP A 26 19.15 6.15 2.89
CA ASP A 26 19.14 4.69 2.73
C ASP A 26 18.00 4.05 3.51
N LYS A 27 17.77 4.50 4.75
CA LYS A 27 16.67 4.01 5.58
C LYS A 27 15.31 4.32 4.94
N LEU A 28 15.12 5.51 4.40
CA LEU A 28 13.89 5.89 3.69
C LEU A 28 13.70 5.07 2.41
N ARG A 29 14.75 4.89 1.61
CA ARG A 29 14.70 4.06 0.39
C ARG A 29 14.34 2.61 0.69
N ARG A 30 14.90 2.04 1.75
CA ARG A 30 14.53 0.69 2.23
C ARG A 30 13.06 0.63 2.65
N LYS A 31 12.58 1.63 3.40
CA LYS A 31 11.17 1.72 3.82
C LYS A 31 10.24 1.83 2.61
N ILE A 32 10.55 2.68 1.62
CA ILE A 32 9.81 2.79 0.36
C ILE A 32 9.73 1.43 -0.35
N SER A 33 10.86 0.70 -0.44
CA SER A 33 10.90 -0.62 -1.06
C SER A 33 10.01 -1.64 -0.32
N GLN A 34 10.05 -1.65 1.02
CA GLN A 34 9.20 -2.51 1.84
C GLN A 34 7.71 -2.16 1.67
N THR A 35 7.37 -0.87 1.69
CA THR A 35 6.00 -0.39 1.51
C THR A 35 5.46 -0.69 0.11
N LYS A 36 6.30 -0.63 -0.93
CA LYS A 36 5.93 -1.09 -2.29
C LYS A 36 5.61 -2.59 -2.33
N LYS A 37 6.39 -3.41 -1.61
CA LYS A 37 6.09 -4.85 -1.51
C LYS A 37 4.75 -5.11 -0.82
N GLN A 38 4.45 -4.36 0.25
CA GLN A 38 3.15 -4.45 0.93
C GLN A 38 1.99 -4.05 0.00
N SER A 39 2.16 -2.98 -0.78
CA SER A 39 1.16 -2.57 -1.79
C SER A 39 0.92 -3.65 -2.84
N ALA A 40 1.97 -4.31 -3.33
CA ALA A 40 1.84 -5.43 -4.27
C ALA A 40 1.08 -6.61 -3.64
N GLN A 41 1.44 -7.00 -2.40
CA GLN A 41 0.74 -8.06 -1.67
C GLN A 41 -0.75 -7.77 -1.45
N LEU A 42 -1.10 -6.51 -1.14
CA LEU A 42 -2.49 -6.09 -1.02
C LEU A 42 -3.21 -6.12 -2.37
N SER A 43 -2.52 -5.76 -3.45
CA SER A 43 -3.07 -5.86 -4.81
C SER A 43 -3.39 -7.30 -5.19
N ASP A 44 -2.49 -8.24 -4.88
CA ASP A 44 -2.71 -9.67 -5.08
C ASP A 44 -3.91 -10.17 -4.24
N LYS A 45 -3.96 -9.77 -2.95
CA LYS A 45 -5.08 -10.10 -2.05
C LYS A 45 -6.42 -9.54 -2.56
N LYS A 46 -6.41 -8.32 -3.09
CA LYS A 46 -7.59 -7.69 -3.70
C LYS A 46 -8.08 -8.50 -4.88
N GLN A 47 -7.17 -8.92 -5.78
CA GLN A 47 -7.52 -9.75 -6.93
C GLN A 47 -8.10 -11.10 -6.48
N GLN A 48 -7.48 -11.77 -5.51
CA GLN A 48 -8.01 -13.00 -4.95
C GLN A 48 -9.43 -12.84 -4.39
N THR A 49 -9.68 -11.74 -3.67
CA THR A 49 -11.01 -11.45 -3.10
C THR A 49 -12.06 -11.19 -4.19
N ILE A 50 -11.65 -10.55 -5.30
CA ILE A 50 -12.50 -10.36 -6.48
C ILE A 50 -12.85 -11.72 -7.11
N ASP A 51 -11.87 -12.61 -7.25
CA ASP A 51 -12.08 -13.94 -7.83
C ASP A 51 -13.03 -14.77 -6.96
N GLU A 52 -12.82 -14.77 -5.64
CA GLU A 52 -13.73 -15.41 -4.66
C GLU A 52 -15.15 -14.85 -4.78
N ARG A 53 -15.29 -13.52 -4.92
CA ARG A 53 -16.60 -12.87 -5.11
C ARG A 53 -17.27 -13.32 -6.41
N LEU A 54 -16.52 -13.42 -7.50
CA LEU A 54 -17.05 -13.88 -8.79
C LEU A 54 -17.54 -15.33 -8.71
N GLU A 55 -16.86 -16.20 -7.96
CA GLU A 55 -17.32 -17.57 -7.72
C GLU A 55 -18.63 -17.61 -6.92
N VAL A 56 -18.78 -16.77 -5.89
CA VAL A 56 -20.05 -16.66 -5.15
C VAL A 56 -21.17 -16.15 -6.08
N ILE A 57 -20.90 -15.15 -6.91
CA ILE A 57 -21.88 -14.64 -7.88
C ILE A 57 -22.28 -15.73 -8.88
N ARG A 58 -21.31 -16.50 -9.39
CA ARG A 58 -21.56 -17.62 -10.30
C ARG A 58 -22.44 -18.68 -9.62
N TYR A 59 -22.14 -18.98 -8.36
CA TYR A 59 -22.93 -19.91 -7.56
C TYR A 59 -24.37 -19.44 -7.36
N ILE A 60 -24.57 -18.17 -7.01
CA ILE A 60 -25.91 -17.56 -6.87
C ILE A 60 -26.69 -17.67 -8.18
N LYS A 61 -26.05 -17.41 -9.32
CA LYS A 61 -26.70 -17.52 -10.64
C LYS A 61 -27.08 -18.95 -11.01
N GLN A 62 -26.35 -19.95 -10.50
CA GLN A 62 -26.66 -21.38 -10.71
C GLN A 62 -27.69 -21.91 -9.71
N LEU A 63 -27.97 -21.18 -8.61
CA LEU A 63 -29.05 -21.50 -7.69
C LEU A 63 -30.39 -21.11 -8.33
N ASP A 64 -30.83 -21.88 -9.31
CA ASP A 64 -32.18 -21.77 -9.85
C ASP A 64 -33.21 -22.29 -8.85
N LEU A 65 -34.39 -21.67 -8.85
CA LEU A 65 -35.54 -22.23 -8.16
C LEU A 65 -35.88 -23.57 -8.84
N PRO A 66 -35.93 -24.69 -8.08
CA PRO A 66 -36.41 -25.95 -8.63
C PRO A 66 -37.74 -25.76 -9.34
N THR A 67 -37.83 -26.23 -10.58
CA THR A 67 -39.06 -26.20 -11.41
C THR A 67 -40.17 -27.08 -10.83
N GLU A 68 -39.83 -27.97 -9.90
CA GLU A 68 -40.77 -28.80 -9.15
C GLU A 68 -41.36 -28.04 -7.96
N SER A 69 -42.61 -28.37 -7.60
CA SER A 69 -43.25 -27.84 -6.41
C SER A 69 -42.44 -28.24 -5.16
N LEU A 70 -41.83 -27.25 -4.50
CA LEU A 70 -41.09 -27.45 -3.27
C LEU A 70 -42.04 -27.52 -2.08
N SER A 71 -41.84 -28.49 -1.20
CA SER A 71 -42.45 -28.43 0.13
C SER A 71 -41.97 -27.20 0.88
N GLN A 72 -42.81 -26.66 1.77
CA GLN A 72 -42.50 -25.45 2.55
C GLN A 72 -41.12 -25.50 3.22
N ASN A 73 -40.75 -26.66 3.79
CA ASN A 73 -39.44 -26.86 4.42
C ASN A 73 -38.28 -26.76 3.43
N LYS A 74 -38.42 -27.30 2.21
CA LYS A 74 -37.38 -27.21 1.17
C LYS A 74 -37.23 -25.77 0.67
N LEU A 75 -38.34 -25.06 0.48
CA LEU A 75 -38.34 -23.65 0.07
C LEU A 75 -37.67 -22.76 1.12
N THR A 76 -37.98 -22.94 2.40
CA THR A 76 -37.34 -22.19 3.49
C THR A 76 -35.83 -22.43 3.53
N LYS A 77 -35.38 -23.69 3.43
CA LYS A 77 -33.94 -24.03 3.37
C LYS A 77 -33.24 -23.37 2.19
N PHE A 78 -33.87 -23.36 1.02
CA PHE A 78 -33.35 -22.70 -0.17
C PHE A 78 -33.18 -21.19 0.05
N LYS A 79 -34.22 -20.51 0.56
CA LYS A 79 -34.16 -19.06 0.86
C LYS A 79 -33.07 -18.71 1.86
N ILE A 80 -32.90 -19.51 2.92
CA ILE A 80 -31.84 -19.30 3.91
C ILE A 80 -30.45 -19.41 3.25
N LYS A 81 -30.26 -20.45 2.41
CA LYS A 81 -29.00 -20.65 1.69
C LYS A 81 -28.70 -19.50 0.75
N LEU A 82 -29.69 -19.07 -0.04
CA LEU A 82 -29.56 -17.96 -0.97
C LEU A 82 -29.24 -16.65 -0.24
N ALA A 83 -29.93 -16.36 0.88
CA ALA A 83 -29.65 -15.20 1.71
C ALA A 83 -28.22 -15.20 2.25
N LYS A 84 -27.72 -16.36 2.69
CA LYS A 84 -26.33 -16.50 3.14
C LYS A 84 -25.34 -16.20 2.01
N CYS A 85 -25.56 -16.74 0.81
CA CYS A 85 -24.70 -16.45 -0.35
C CYS A 85 -24.65 -14.95 -0.69
N TYR A 86 -25.80 -14.26 -0.67
CA TYR A 86 -25.82 -12.80 -0.86
C TYR A 86 -25.10 -12.04 0.24
N GLN A 87 -25.19 -12.51 1.50
CA GLN A 87 -24.45 -11.90 2.60
C GLN A 87 -22.94 -12.08 2.44
N ASP A 88 -22.50 -13.27 2.01
CA ASP A 88 -21.09 -13.56 1.78
C ASP A 88 -20.55 -12.73 0.58
N GLU A 89 -21.33 -12.57 -0.49
CA GLU A 89 -21.00 -11.70 -1.63
C GLU A 89 -20.81 -10.24 -1.20
N ARG A 90 -21.70 -9.71 -0.35
CA ARG A 90 -21.61 -8.33 0.16
C ARG A 90 -20.35 -8.13 1.01
N LYS A 91 -20.03 -9.08 1.90
CA LYS A 91 -18.80 -9.03 2.70
C LYS A 91 -17.55 -9.00 1.83
N LEU A 92 -17.50 -9.82 0.78
CA LEU A 92 -16.39 -9.82 -0.17
C LEU A 92 -16.31 -8.48 -0.92
N ALA A 93 -17.45 -7.90 -1.32
CA ALA A 93 -17.48 -6.58 -1.96
C ALA A 93 -16.95 -5.46 -1.03
N GLU A 94 -17.35 -5.46 0.24
CA GLU A 94 -16.85 -4.54 1.27
C GLU A 94 -15.34 -4.70 1.47
N ASN A 95 -14.84 -5.94 1.54
CA ASN A 95 -13.41 -6.23 1.65
C ASN A 95 -12.61 -5.70 0.45
N VAL A 96 -13.12 -5.83 -0.79
CA VAL A 96 -12.47 -5.28 -1.99
C VAL A 96 -12.31 -3.76 -1.90
N ILE A 97 -13.33 -3.07 -1.38
CA ILE A 97 -13.30 -1.61 -1.17
C ILE A 97 -12.27 -1.27 -0.09
N SER A 98 -12.31 -1.94 1.05
CA SER A 98 -11.37 -1.74 2.16
C SER A 98 -9.92 -1.90 1.73
N ILE A 99 -9.59 -2.99 1.02
CA ILE A 99 -8.24 -3.23 0.51
C ILE A 99 -7.85 -2.15 -0.52
N GLY A 100 -8.81 -1.69 -1.34
CA GLY A 100 -8.57 -0.57 -2.25
C GLY A 100 -8.16 0.71 -1.53
N GLN A 101 -8.83 1.06 -0.44
CA GLN A 101 -8.51 2.22 0.39
C GLN A 101 -7.13 2.08 1.04
N GLU A 102 -6.80 0.90 1.59
CA GLU A 102 -5.47 0.63 2.15
C GLU A 102 -4.35 0.80 1.11
N ILE A 103 -4.57 0.36 -0.13
CA ILE A 103 -3.60 0.56 -1.24
C ILE A 103 -3.41 2.05 -1.52
N GLU A 104 -4.49 2.82 -1.61
CA GLU A 104 -4.44 4.27 -1.84
C GLU A 104 -3.67 5.01 -0.74
N GLU A 105 -3.91 4.68 0.53
CA GLU A 105 -3.18 5.24 1.68
C GLU A 105 -1.68 4.93 1.63
N ILE A 106 -1.34 3.69 1.25
CA ILE A 106 0.05 3.27 1.07
C ILE A 106 0.72 4.04 -0.07
N GLU A 107 0.02 4.24 -1.19
CA GLU A 107 0.55 5.03 -2.31
C GLU A 107 0.83 6.48 -1.92
N GLN A 108 -0.05 7.10 -1.14
CA GLN A 108 0.19 8.45 -0.60
C GLN A 108 1.41 8.47 0.32
N THR A 109 1.56 7.45 1.16
CA THR A 109 2.73 7.30 2.03
C THR A 109 4.02 7.16 1.22
N ILE A 110 4.02 6.38 0.14
CA ILE A 110 5.15 6.26 -0.79
C ILE A 110 5.46 7.62 -1.45
N LYS A 111 4.44 8.34 -1.94
CA LYS A 111 4.60 9.67 -2.55
C LYS A 111 5.26 10.65 -1.57
N GLN A 112 4.81 10.65 -0.31
CA GLN A 112 5.38 11.50 0.73
C GLN A 112 6.83 11.15 1.03
N MET A 113 7.16 9.86 1.22
CA MET A 113 8.54 9.43 1.45
C MET A 113 9.47 9.76 0.26
N ASN A 114 8.98 9.66 -0.98
CA ASN A 114 9.76 10.04 -2.17
C ASN A 114 10.07 11.56 -2.19
N ARG A 115 9.12 12.40 -1.77
CA ARG A 115 9.35 13.85 -1.63
C ARG A 115 10.42 14.14 -0.58
N GLU A 116 10.38 13.43 0.56
CA GLU A 116 11.39 13.55 1.61
C GLU A 116 12.79 13.12 1.13
N VAL A 117 12.88 12.02 0.37
CA VAL A 117 14.14 11.59 -0.25
C VAL A 117 14.66 12.65 -1.21
N LEU A 118 13.82 13.19 -2.09
CA LEU A 118 14.22 14.24 -3.04
C LEU A 118 14.74 15.49 -2.31
N GLN A 119 14.08 15.89 -1.23
CA GLN A 119 14.51 17.02 -0.42
C GLN A 119 15.86 16.76 0.25
N LEU A 120 16.06 15.58 0.83
CA LEU A 120 17.33 15.19 1.44
C LEU A 120 18.48 15.20 0.43
N VAL A 121 18.26 14.71 -0.79
CA VAL A 121 19.27 14.73 -1.86
C VAL A 121 19.65 16.17 -2.20
N LYS A 122 18.66 17.04 -2.43
CA LYS A 122 18.92 18.47 -2.71
C LYS A 122 19.69 19.16 -1.59
N ASP A 123 19.34 18.88 -0.34
CA ASP A 123 20.01 19.48 0.81
C ASP A 123 21.44 18.94 1.01
N GLN A 124 21.70 17.70 0.60
CA GLN A 124 23.05 17.15 0.55
C GLN A 124 23.87 17.76 -0.59
N GLU A 125 23.31 17.93 -1.79
CA GLU A 125 23.98 18.56 -2.93
C GLU A 125 24.39 20.00 -2.60
N LYS A 126 23.49 20.78 -1.98
CA LYS A 126 23.82 22.13 -1.50
C LYS A 126 24.94 22.13 -0.47
N LEU A 127 24.92 21.17 0.46
CA LEU A 127 25.96 21.08 1.49
C LEU A 127 27.32 20.69 0.90
N LYS A 128 27.34 19.84 -0.14
CA LYS A 128 28.56 19.50 -0.88
C LYS A 128 29.09 20.71 -1.66
N ALA A 129 28.23 21.48 -2.31
CA ALA A 129 28.65 22.70 -3.01
C ALA A 129 29.33 23.71 -2.08
N VAL A 130 28.81 23.89 -0.85
CA VAL A 130 29.44 24.75 0.18
C VAL A 130 30.78 24.19 0.68
N PHE A 131 30.99 22.87 0.58
CA PHE A 131 32.24 22.22 0.98
C PHE A 131 33.32 22.26 -0.11
N ASP A 132 32.91 22.29 -1.38
CA ASP A 132 33.78 22.32 -2.55
C ASP A 132 34.22 23.76 -2.95
N GLU A 133 33.57 24.80 -2.41
CA GLU A 133 33.92 26.23 -2.51
C GLU A 133 34.93 26.68 -1.44
#